data_AF-E6R2D4-F1
#
_entry.id   AF-E6R2D4-F1
#
_cell.length_a   1.000
_cell.length_b   1.000
_cell.length_c   1.000
_cell.angle_alpha   90.00
_cell.angle_beta   90.00
_cell.angle_gamma   90.00
#
_symmetry.space_group_name_H-M   'P 1'
#
loop_
_entity.id
_entity.type
_entity.pdbx_description
1 polymer ?
#
loop_
_entity_poly.entity_id
_entity_poly.type
_entity_poly.pdbx_seq_one_letter_code
_entity_poly.pdbx_strand_id
1 'polypeptide(L)'
;MFGQKQYDQAQFNDLLSQVEISKHDLNALVLDYLLIEGFSDAAVEFARETGLPADVDHAQVAERMEIRQAVEDGRVEEAVRRVNELDPEILDGNAPLLFHLHLLRLIELIRTEDLDAALAFATEELAPRGAQNPEFLADLEKTMALLAFPDLAKFADDSPAADKPTLAPEALTLFEEPAFEPIIALMKRSQRVKVAKELNAAILENQGYGMETKLSGLVRLMAWGEEKLVEGSDVVIPEEEQRKGRAWADAVLSGEVDC
;
A
#
# COMPACT_ATOMS: atom_id res chain seq x y z
N MET A 1 -31.18 -36.66 6.59
CA MET A 1 -30.15 -36.42 7.60
C MET A 1 -28.82 -36.72 6.92
N PHE A 2 -28.31 -35.76 6.15
CA PHE A 2 -26.99 -35.92 5.50
C PHE A 2 -25.95 -35.69 6.61
N GLY A 3 -25.14 -36.70 6.89
CA GLY A 3 -24.14 -36.63 7.95
C GLY A 3 -23.07 -35.60 7.60
N GLN A 4 -22.71 -34.75 8.55
CA GLN A 4 -21.57 -33.85 8.41
C GLN A 4 -20.32 -34.67 8.11
N LYS A 5 -19.58 -34.29 7.06
CA LYS A 5 -18.29 -34.92 6.74
C LYS A 5 -17.23 -34.26 7.61
N GLN A 6 -16.73 -35.00 8.59
CA GLN A 6 -15.65 -34.54 9.45
C GLN A 6 -14.32 -35.11 8.96
N TYR A 7 -13.33 -34.25 8.81
CA TYR A 7 -11.97 -34.61 8.44
C TYR A 7 -11.03 -34.40 9.64
N ASP A 8 -10.21 -35.41 9.95
CA ASP A 8 -9.06 -35.23 10.83
C ASP A 8 -7.86 -34.62 10.09
N GLN A 9 -6.80 -34.25 10.81
CA GLN A 9 -5.62 -33.60 10.22
C GLN A 9 -4.94 -34.46 9.16
N ALA A 10 -4.90 -35.78 9.35
CA ALA A 10 -4.23 -36.70 8.43
C ALA A 10 -5.04 -36.84 7.13
N GLN A 11 -6.36 -36.98 7.24
CA GLN A 11 -7.28 -37.03 6.10
C GLN A 11 -7.25 -35.73 5.31
N PHE A 12 -7.25 -34.59 6.00
CA PHE A 12 -7.17 -33.28 5.35
C PHE A 12 -5.84 -33.08 4.61
N ASN A 13 -4.71 -33.46 5.22
CA ASN A 13 -3.40 -33.41 4.56
C ASN A 13 -3.32 -34.34 3.35
N ASP A 14 -3.92 -35.54 3.43
CA ASP A 14 -4.00 -36.47 2.30
C ASP A 14 -4.80 -35.86 1.13
N LEU A 15 -5.96 -35.27 1.43
CA LEU A 15 -6.76 -34.51 0.45
C LEU A 15 -5.98 -33.36 -0.19
N LEU A 16 -5.23 -32.59 0.59
CA LEU A 16 -4.37 -31.52 0.06
C LEU A 16 -3.25 -32.07 -0.83
N SER A 17 -2.67 -33.21 -0.47
CA SER A 17 -1.59 -33.83 -1.25
C SER A 17 -2.04 -34.37 -2.61
N GLN A 18 -3.33 -34.67 -2.77
CA GLN A 18 -3.91 -35.11 -4.03
C GLN A 18 -4.12 -33.95 -5.02
N VAL A 19 -4.03 -32.70 -4.57
CA VAL A 19 -4.13 -31.52 -5.44
C VAL A 19 -2.82 -31.34 -6.19
N GLU A 20 -2.85 -31.57 -7.51
CA GLU A 20 -1.69 -31.33 -8.36
C GLU A 20 -1.53 -29.83 -8.62
N ILE A 21 -0.46 -29.25 -8.09
CA ILE A 21 -0.08 -27.87 -8.36
C ILE A 21 1.04 -27.87 -9.41
N SER A 22 0.78 -27.21 -10.53
CA SER A 22 1.77 -27.04 -11.60
C SER A 22 2.95 -26.20 -11.12
N LYS A 23 4.17 -26.75 -11.21
CA LYS A 23 5.41 -26.00 -10.93
C LYS A 23 5.55 -24.78 -11.84
N HIS A 24 5.07 -24.88 -13.09
CA HIS A 24 5.07 -23.76 -14.02
C HIS A 24 4.18 -22.62 -13.52
N ASP A 25 3.00 -22.92 -12.98
CA ASP A 25 2.07 -21.90 -12.50
C ASP A 25 2.57 -21.25 -11.21
N LEU A 26 3.19 -22.04 -10.32
CA LEU A 26 3.88 -21.48 -9.14
C LEU A 26 5.01 -20.53 -9.54
N ASN A 27 5.84 -20.93 -10.51
CA ASN A 27 6.90 -20.06 -11.00
C ASN A 27 6.31 -18.78 -11.63
N ALA A 28 5.23 -18.88 -12.40
CA ALA A 28 4.58 -17.72 -12.98
C ALA A 28 4.02 -16.76 -11.90
N LEU A 29 3.48 -17.30 -10.80
CA LEU A 29 3.03 -16.49 -9.65
C LEU A 29 4.18 -15.78 -8.93
N VAL A 30 5.32 -16.46 -8.75
CA VAL A 30 6.51 -15.85 -8.15
C VAL A 30 7.06 -14.75 -9.06
N LEU A 31 7.13 -14.99 -10.37
CA LEU A 31 7.59 -13.99 -11.33
C LEU A 31 6.66 -12.76 -11.35
N ASP A 32 5.34 -12.97 -11.35
CA ASP A 32 4.32 -11.90 -11.24
C ASP A 32 4.54 -11.03 -9.99
N TYR A 33 4.76 -11.67 -8.83
CA TYR A 33 5.09 -10.98 -7.59
C TYR A 33 6.37 -10.16 -7.68
N LEU A 34 7.47 -10.76 -8.18
CA LEU A 34 8.75 -10.07 -8.32
C LEU A 34 8.64 -8.85 -9.24
N LEU A 35 7.86 -8.95 -10.31
CA LEU A 35 7.63 -7.85 -11.23
C LEU A 35 6.82 -6.72 -10.63
N ILE A 36 5.73 -7.02 -9.91
CA ILE A 36 4.82 -6.03 -9.35
C ILE A 36 5.44 -5.31 -8.14
N GLU A 37 6.11 -6.03 -7.26
CA GLU A 37 6.83 -5.45 -6.12
C GLU A 37 8.13 -4.74 -6.53
N GLY A 38 8.58 -4.95 -7.77
CA GLY A 38 9.71 -4.22 -8.36
C GLY A 38 11.09 -4.81 -8.13
N PHE A 39 11.15 -6.09 -7.78
CA PHE A 39 12.39 -6.85 -7.69
C PHE A 39 12.90 -7.24 -9.10
N SER A 40 13.26 -6.24 -9.91
CA SER A 40 13.64 -6.40 -11.32
C SER A 40 14.79 -7.39 -11.52
N ASP A 41 15.89 -7.23 -10.77
CA ASP A 41 17.06 -8.10 -10.88
C ASP A 41 16.73 -9.56 -10.52
N ALA A 42 15.93 -9.75 -9.46
CA ALA A 42 15.49 -11.08 -9.05
C ALA A 42 14.54 -11.70 -10.08
N ALA A 43 13.65 -10.91 -10.68
CA ALA A 43 12.75 -11.37 -11.74
C ALA A 43 13.51 -11.87 -12.97
N VAL A 44 14.61 -11.21 -13.36
CA VAL A 44 15.48 -11.63 -14.48
C VAL A 44 16.09 -13.00 -14.22
N GLU A 45 16.80 -13.13 -13.10
CA GLU A 45 17.49 -14.37 -12.77
C GLU A 45 16.47 -15.51 -12.58
N PHE A 46 15.34 -15.22 -11.94
CA PHE A 46 14.27 -16.18 -11.76
C PHE A 46 13.66 -16.65 -13.09
N ALA A 47 13.38 -15.73 -14.03
CA ALA A 47 12.88 -16.10 -15.35
C ALA A 47 13.90 -16.93 -16.15
N ARG A 48 15.19 -16.57 -16.07
CA ARG A 48 16.30 -17.30 -16.70
C ARG A 48 16.41 -18.74 -16.20
N GLU A 49 16.30 -18.95 -14.89
CA GLU A 49 16.39 -20.27 -14.28
C GLU A 49 15.15 -21.13 -14.51
N THR A 50 13.96 -20.51 -14.53
CA THR A 50 12.69 -21.22 -14.69
C THR A 50 12.31 -21.45 -16.16
N GLY A 51 12.99 -20.78 -17.10
CA GLY A 51 12.68 -20.83 -18.53
C GLY A 51 11.39 -20.10 -18.91
N LEU A 52 10.87 -19.24 -18.02
CA LEU A 52 9.71 -18.40 -18.29
C LEU A 52 10.10 -17.25 -19.24
N PRO A 53 9.18 -16.79 -20.10
CA PRO A 53 9.42 -15.65 -20.97
C PRO A 53 9.67 -14.40 -20.12
N ALA A 54 10.90 -13.88 -20.18
CA ALA A 54 11.26 -12.60 -19.61
C ALA A 54 10.99 -11.49 -20.64
N ASP A 55 9.73 -11.26 -21.01
CA ASP A 55 9.35 -10.02 -21.72
C ASP A 55 9.18 -8.88 -20.72
N VAL A 56 10.19 -8.72 -19.87
CA VAL A 56 10.19 -7.76 -18.78
C VAL A 56 10.82 -6.49 -19.30
N ASP A 57 10.02 -5.44 -19.46
CA ASP A 57 10.55 -4.12 -19.73
C ASP A 57 11.20 -3.57 -18.44
N HIS A 58 12.51 -3.79 -18.31
CA HIS A 58 13.31 -3.32 -17.17
C HIS A 58 13.20 -1.82 -16.96
N ALA A 59 13.04 -1.04 -18.04
CA ALA A 59 12.93 0.39 -17.93
C ALA A 59 11.59 0.78 -17.28
N GLN A 60 10.49 0.11 -17.63
CA GLN A 60 9.19 0.36 -17.01
C GLN A 60 9.14 -0.03 -15.54
N VAL A 61 9.74 -1.16 -15.16
CA VAL A 61 9.80 -1.59 -13.76
C VAL A 61 10.67 -0.63 -12.94
N ALA A 62 11.82 -0.22 -13.47
CA ALA A 62 12.72 0.72 -12.81
C ALA A 62 12.06 2.10 -12.63
N GLU A 63 11.44 2.65 -13.68
CA GLU A 63 10.76 3.94 -13.61
C GLU A 63 9.63 3.91 -12.57
N ARG A 64 8.86 2.82 -12.51
CA ARG A 64 7.80 2.65 -11.52
C ARG A 64 8.34 2.63 -10.09
N MET A 65 9.47 1.95 -9.87
CA MET A 65 10.12 1.93 -8.56
C MET A 65 10.69 3.30 -8.18
N GLU A 66 11.25 4.05 -9.13
CA GLU A 66 11.72 5.41 -8.90
C GLU A 66 10.58 6.35 -8.51
N ILE A 67 9.43 6.27 -9.21
CA ILE A 67 8.21 7.02 -8.89
C ILE A 67 7.72 6.67 -7.47
N ARG A 68 7.62 5.38 -7.16
CA ARG A 68 7.21 4.90 -5.83
C ARG A 68 8.13 5.43 -4.74
N GLN A 69 9.45 5.30 -4.93
CA GLN A 69 10.46 5.78 -3.97
C GLN A 69 10.39 7.30 -3.80
N ALA A 70 10.15 8.05 -4.87
CA ALA A 70 9.98 9.50 -4.79
C ALA A 70 8.80 9.89 -3.88
N VAL A 71 7.67 9.17 -3.93
CA VAL A 71 6.55 9.40 -3.00
C VAL A 71 6.92 9.01 -1.56
N GLU A 72 7.54 7.84 -1.37
CA GLU A 72 7.94 7.36 -0.04
C GLU A 72 8.96 8.29 0.65
N ASP A 73 9.86 8.90 -0.12
CA ASP A 73 10.86 9.85 0.34
C ASP A 73 10.31 11.27 0.55
N GLY A 74 9.05 11.55 0.17
CA GLY A 74 8.45 12.89 0.21
C GLY A 74 8.81 13.80 -0.97
N ARG A 75 9.48 13.29 -2.01
CA ARG A 75 9.72 14.00 -3.29
C ARG A 75 8.49 13.94 -4.20
N VAL A 76 7.34 14.38 -3.68
CA VAL A 76 6.03 14.20 -4.33
C VAL A 76 5.92 14.97 -5.65
N GLU A 77 6.52 16.15 -5.75
CA GLU A 77 6.54 16.93 -6.99
C GLU A 77 7.30 16.23 -8.13
N GLU A 78 8.41 15.55 -7.80
CA GLU A 78 9.12 14.70 -8.75
C GLU A 78 8.24 13.53 -9.19
N ALA A 79 7.58 12.86 -8.24
CA ALA A 79 6.69 11.74 -8.55
C ALA A 79 5.55 12.14 -9.49
N VAL A 80 4.84 13.24 -9.21
CA VAL A 80 3.74 13.73 -10.06
C VAL A 80 4.22 14.09 -11.46
N ARG A 81 5.39 14.73 -11.58
CA ARG A 81 5.96 15.05 -12.90
C ARG A 81 6.29 13.79 -13.70
N ARG A 82 6.99 12.83 -13.09
CA ARG A 82 7.38 11.56 -13.74
C ARG A 82 6.17 10.73 -14.16
N VAL A 83 5.12 10.68 -13.34
CA VAL A 83 3.87 10.00 -13.69
C VAL A 83 3.21 10.63 -14.91
N ASN A 84 3.11 11.95 -14.96
CA ASN A 84 2.57 12.65 -16.12
C ASN A 84 3.44 12.50 -17.39
N GLU A 85 4.76 12.37 -17.23
CA GLU A 85 5.69 12.07 -18.33
C GLU A 85 5.54 10.63 -18.83
N LEU A 86 5.22 9.69 -17.94
CA LEU A 86 4.94 8.29 -18.26
C LEU A 86 3.61 8.17 -19.00
N ASP A 87 2.52 8.65 -18.38
CA ASP A 87 1.20 8.75 -19.00
C ASP A 87 0.31 9.73 -18.19
N PRO A 88 -0.15 10.84 -18.79
CA PRO A 88 -1.04 11.80 -18.12
C PRO A 88 -2.42 11.20 -17.76
N GLU A 89 -2.89 10.17 -18.46
CA GLU A 89 -4.21 9.57 -18.21
C GLU A 89 -4.29 8.88 -16.83
N ILE A 90 -3.14 8.49 -16.26
CA ILE A 90 -3.06 7.84 -14.93
C ILE A 90 -3.63 8.74 -13.83
N LEU A 91 -3.32 10.04 -13.87
CA LEU A 91 -3.78 10.99 -12.87
C LEU A 91 -5.14 11.62 -13.24
N ASP A 92 -5.37 11.85 -14.54
CA ASP A 92 -6.64 12.40 -15.03
C ASP A 92 -7.82 11.45 -14.77
N GLY A 93 -7.58 10.14 -14.85
CA GLY A 93 -8.58 9.10 -14.56
C GLY A 93 -8.84 8.85 -13.07
N ASN A 94 -7.98 9.35 -12.17
CA ASN A 94 -8.03 9.04 -10.73
C ASN A 94 -7.94 10.30 -9.86
N ALA A 95 -9.04 11.05 -9.79
CA ALA A 95 -9.13 12.26 -8.98
C ALA A 95 -8.81 12.06 -7.48
N PRO A 96 -9.21 10.95 -6.82
CA PRO A 96 -8.79 10.66 -5.44
C PRO A 96 -7.27 10.53 -5.27
N LEU A 97 -6.60 9.78 -6.15
CA LEU A 97 -5.14 9.62 -6.09
C LEU A 97 -4.41 10.96 -6.29
N LEU A 98 -4.86 11.76 -7.26
CA LEU A 98 -4.31 13.09 -7.49
C LEU A 98 -4.49 13.99 -6.25
N PHE A 99 -5.66 13.94 -5.61
CA PHE A 99 -5.90 14.67 -4.36
C PHE A 99 -4.97 14.20 -3.24
N HIS A 100 -4.80 12.89 -3.03
CA HIS A 100 -3.89 12.35 -2.02
C HIS A 100 -2.42 12.76 -2.27
N LEU A 101 -1.96 12.76 -3.53
CA LEU A 101 -0.62 13.22 -3.88
C LEU A 101 -0.45 14.73 -3.60
N HIS A 102 -1.43 15.56 -3.96
CA HIS A 102 -1.39 16.98 -3.62
C HIS A 102 -1.45 17.22 -2.11
N LEU A 103 -2.21 16.43 -1.36
CA LEU A 103 -2.26 16.51 0.09
C LEU A 103 -0.89 16.17 0.71
N LEU A 104 -0.23 15.10 0.24
CA LEU A 104 1.14 14.79 0.66
C LEU A 104 2.10 15.93 0.33
N ARG A 105 2.02 16.52 -0.88
CA ARG A 105 2.85 17.69 -1.23
C ARG A 105 2.64 18.85 -0.26
N LEU A 106 1.39 19.14 0.13
CA LEU A 106 1.10 20.16 1.12
C LEU A 106 1.75 19.83 2.47
N ILE A 107 1.66 18.58 2.93
CA ILE A 107 2.30 18.13 4.17
C ILE A 107 3.82 18.33 4.12
N GLU A 108 4.47 18.03 3.00
CA GLU A 108 5.92 18.24 2.82
C GLU A 108 6.30 19.74 2.79
N LEU A 109 5.47 20.60 2.20
CA LEU A 109 5.66 22.06 2.25
C LEU A 109 5.54 22.60 3.68
N ILE A 110 4.55 22.12 4.45
CA ILE A 110 4.37 22.48 5.86
C ILE A 110 5.60 22.00 6.67
N ARG A 111 6.11 20.81 6.40
CA ARG A 111 7.29 20.24 7.08
C ARG A 111 8.58 21.02 6.80
N THR A 112 8.73 21.58 5.61
CA THR A 112 9.88 22.39 5.20
C THR A 112 9.76 23.86 5.61
N GLU A 113 8.70 24.23 6.33
CA GLU A 113 8.38 25.59 6.78
C GLU A 113 8.16 26.62 5.66
N ASP A 114 7.90 26.17 4.43
CA ASP A 114 7.52 27.05 3.32
C ASP A 114 6.02 27.35 3.37
N LEU A 115 5.64 28.19 4.35
CA LEU A 115 4.25 28.53 4.62
C LEU A 115 3.59 29.28 3.47
N ASP A 116 4.32 30.17 2.80
CA ASP A 116 3.78 30.97 1.70
C ASP A 116 3.43 30.06 0.51
N ALA A 117 4.33 29.14 0.13
CA ALA A 117 4.05 28.16 -0.91
C ALA A 117 2.94 27.19 -0.50
N ALA A 118 2.92 26.72 0.76
CA ALA A 118 1.88 25.84 1.28
C ALA A 118 0.49 26.47 1.18
N LEU A 119 0.34 27.73 1.61
CA LEU A 119 -0.94 28.46 1.58
C LEU A 119 -1.41 28.75 0.16
N ALA A 120 -0.50 29.17 -0.73
CA ALA A 120 -0.81 29.38 -2.13
C ALA A 120 -1.30 28.08 -2.78
N PHE A 121 -0.55 26.99 -2.60
CA PHE A 121 -0.89 25.68 -3.15
C PHE A 121 -2.22 25.14 -2.60
N ALA A 122 -2.45 25.25 -1.29
CA ALA A 122 -3.71 24.83 -0.67
C ALA A 122 -4.91 25.59 -1.25
N THR A 123 -4.76 26.88 -1.53
CA THR A 123 -5.83 27.74 -2.04
C THR A 123 -6.10 27.53 -3.53
N GLU A 124 -5.04 27.41 -4.33
CA GLU A 124 -5.13 27.32 -5.79
C GLU A 124 -5.53 25.91 -6.25
N GLU A 125 -4.95 24.87 -5.65
CA GLU A 125 -5.09 23.48 -6.11
C GLU A 125 -6.05 22.64 -5.25
N LEU A 126 -5.94 22.71 -3.93
CA LEU A 126 -6.67 21.80 -3.04
C LEU A 126 -8.08 22.32 -2.68
N ALA A 127 -8.25 23.62 -2.44
CA ALA A 127 -9.53 24.19 -2.00
C ALA A 127 -10.68 23.98 -3.00
N PRO A 128 -10.51 24.16 -4.34
CA PRO A 128 -11.57 23.88 -5.31
C PRO A 128 -12.00 22.40 -5.31
N ARG A 129 -11.06 21.48 -5.05
CA ARG A 129 -11.31 20.03 -5.01
C ARG A 129 -11.99 19.62 -3.69
N GLY A 130 -11.55 20.20 -2.56
CA GLY A 130 -12.21 20.02 -1.26
C GLY A 130 -13.64 20.53 -1.24
N ALA A 131 -13.92 21.67 -1.89
CA ALA A 131 -15.30 22.20 -1.98
C ALA A 131 -16.27 21.27 -2.73
N GLN A 132 -15.77 20.41 -3.62
CA GLN A 132 -16.57 19.47 -4.40
C GLN A 132 -16.75 18.12 -3.72
N ASN A 133 -15.88 17.77 -2.77
CA ASN A 133 -15.92 16.50 -2.05
C ASN A 133 -15.73 16.70 -0.53
N PRO A 134 -16.77 16.44 0.30
CA PRO A 134 -16.69 16.58 1.75
C PRO A 134 -15.56 15.78 2.42
N GLU A 135 -15.20 14.61 1.87
CA GLU A 135 -14.10 13.79 2.43
C GLU A 135 -12.75 14.49 2.21
N PHE A 136 -12.52 15.03 1.02
CA PHE A 136 -11.33 15.81 0.69
C PHE A 136 -11.23 17.07 1.54
N LEU A 137 -12.36 17.73 1.79
CA LEU A 137 -12.39 18.89 2.68
C LEU A 137 -11.93 18.53 4.10
N ALA A 138 -12.43 17.42 4.66
CA ALA A 138 -12.05 16.99 6.00
C ALA A 138 -10.55 16.70 6.11
N ASP A 139 -9.94 16.09 5.09
CA ASP A 139 -8.50 15.82 5.10
C ASP A 139 -7.66 17.07 4.86
N LEU A 140 -8.14 18.01 4.04
CA LEU A 140 -7.53 19.33 3.89
C LEU A 140 -7.58 20.12 5.20
N GLU A 141 -8.72 20.15 5.90
CA GLU A 141 -8.87 20.83 7.19
C GLU A 141 -7.92 20.27 8.25
N LYS A 142 -7.79 18.94 8.35
CA LYS A 142 -6.81 18.29 9.23
C LYS A 142 -5.37 18.68 8.88
N THR A 143 -5.05 18.71 7.59
CA THR A 143 -3.72 19.08 7.11
C THR A 143 -3.42 20.55 7.38
N MET A 144 -4.39 21.44 7.18
CA MET A 144 -4.25 22.86 7.49
C MET A 144 -4.14 23.15 8.98
N ALA A 145 -4.73 22.30 9.84
CA ALA A 145 -4.55 22.40 11.29
C ALA A 145 -3.07 22.24 11.70
N LEU A 146 -2.24 21.51 10.94
CA LEU A 146 -0.80 21.37 11.21
C LEU A 146 -0.07 22.72 11.19
N LEU A 147 -0.57 23.73 10.48
CA LEU A 147 0.00 25.07 10.48
C LEU A 147 -0.04 25.73 11.86
N ALA A 148 -1.03 25.37 12.69
CA ALA A 148 -1.15 25.85 14.06
C ALA A 148 -0.25 25.08 15.04
N PHE A 149 0.33 23.94 14.62
CA PHE A 149 1.12 23.03 15.43
C PHE A 149 2.43 22.62 14.71
N PRO A 150 3.39 23.54 14.54
CA PRO A 150 4.61 23.30 13.76
C PRO A 150 5.49 22.18 14.34
N ASP A 151 5.41 21.90 15.64
CA ASP A 151 6.13 20.79 16.25
C ASP A 151 5.54 19.43 15.81
N LEU A 152 4.22 19.30 15.70
CA LEU A 152 3.61 18.09 15.12
C LEU A 152 4.12 17.88 13.70
N ALA A 153 4.25 18.98 12.93
CA ALA A 153 4.73 18.96 11.55
C ALA A 153 6.14 18.38 11.37
N LYS A 154 7.02 18.61 12.35
CA LYS A 154 8.44 18.21 12.28
C LYS A 154 8.70 16.82 12.84
N PHE A 155 7.99 16.42 13.89
CA PHE A 155 8.38 15.29 14.72
C PHE A 155 7.46 14.06 14.59
N ALA A 156 6.38 14.15 13.82
CA ALA A 156 5.43 13.04 13.60
C ALA A 156 5.94 11.93 12.64
N ASP A 157 7.12 12.10 12.02
CA ASP A 157 7.68 11.07 11.12
C ASP A 157 8.19 9.85 11.93
N ASP A 158 7.68 8.68 11.56
CA ASP A 158 8.07 7.37 12.08
C ASP A 158 9.29 6.78 11.35
N SER A 159 9.82 7.50 10.35
CA SER A 159 11.07 7.13 9.68
C SER A 159 12.24 7.03 10.69
N PRO A 160 13.15 6.06 10.51
CA PRO A 160 14.36 5.93 11.32
C PRO A 160 15.36 7.02 10.94
N ALA A 161 15.08 8.27 11.32
CA ALA A 161 16.03 9.37 11.18
C ALA A 161 17.10 9.28 12.28
N ALA A 162 18.37 9.36 11.88
CA ALA A 162 19.55 9.24 12.76
C ALA A 162 19.69 10.40 13.76
N ASP A 163 18.95 11.49 13.58
CA ASP A 163 18.89 12.65 14.49
C ASP A 163 17.42 13.05 14.66
N LYS A 164 16.70 12.44 15.61
CA LYS A 164 15.48 13.05 16.15
C LYS A 164 15.91 14.14 17.15
N PRO A 165 15.71 15.44 16.87
CA PRO A 165 16.01 16.47 17.85
C PRO A 165 15.21 16.21 19.14
N THR A 166 15.78 16.55 20.29
CA THR A 166 15.09 16.39 21.57
C THR A 166 13.86 17.30 21.59
N LEU A 167 12.67 16.68 21.54
CA LEU A 167 11.39 17.36 21.69
C LEU A 167 11.32 18.11 23.02
N ALA A 168 10.78 19.32 23.01
CA ALA A 168 10.42 20.00 24.24
C ALA A 168 9.37 19.17 25.01
N PRO A 169 9.38 19.15 26.36
CA PRO A 169 8.42 18.40 27.16
C PRO A 169 6.95 18.73 26.83
N GLU A 170 6.68 19.97 26.43
CA GLU A 170 5.36 20.46 26.03
C GLU A 170 4.89 19.85 24.70
N ALA A 171 5.79 19.70 23.73
CA ALA A 171 5.48 19.07 22.46
C ALA A 171 5.18 17.57 22.63
N LEU A 172 5.90 16.88 23.53
CA LEU A 172 5.64 15.47 23.88
C LEU A 172 4.21 15.27 24.40
N THR A 173 3.69 16.19 25.22
CA THR A 173 2.31 16.08 25.73
C THR A 173 1.25 16.22 24.62
N LEU A 174 1.53 17.00 23.57
CA LEU A 174 0.66 17.11 22.39
C LEU A 174 0.62 15.82 21.57
N PHE A 175 1.72 15.05 21.51
CA PHE A 175 1.76 13.75 20.83
C PHE A 175 0.98 12.65 21.58
N GLU A 176 0.72 12.82 22.87
CA GLU A 176 -0.03 11.87 23.70
C GLU A 176 -1.55 12.12 23.67
N GLU A 177 -1.98 13.26 23.14
CA GLU A 177 -3.39 13.62 23.08
C GLU A 177 -4.13 12.86 21.95
N PRO A 178 -5.19 12.08 22.27
CA PRO A 178 -5.89 11.26 21.29
C PRO A 178 -6.60 12.08 20.20
N ALA A 179 -6.86 13.37 20.45
CA ALA A 179 -7.44 14.27 19.47
C ALA A 179 -6.51 14.57 18.29
N PHE A 180 -5.18 14.47 18.49
CA PHE A 180 -4.18 14.74 17.44
C PHE A 180 -3.74 13.48 16.70
N GLU A 181 -4.12 12.29 17.14
CA GLU A 181 -3.76 11.03 16.49
C GLU A 181 -4.10 10.99 14.98
N PRO A 182 -5.29 11.43 14.53
CA PRO A 182 -5.60 11.47 13.10
C PRO A 182 -4.70 12.42 12.31
N ILE A 183 -4.26 13.52 12.93
CA ILE A 183 -3.40 14.53 12.31
C ILE A 183 -1.95 14.02 12.25
N ILE A 184 -1.47 13.39 13.31
CA ILE A 184 -0.15 12.76 13.39
C ILE A 184 -0.05 11.62 12.37
N ALA A 185 -1.11 10.82 12.21
CA ALA A 185 -1.13 9.71 11.26
C ALA A 185 -0.90 10.15 9.81
N LEU A 186 -1.41 11.32 9.40
CA LEU A 186 -1.20 11.87 8.06
C LEU A 186 0.28 12.17 7.75
N MET A 187 1.08 12.39 8.79
CA MET A 187 2.48 12.80 8.68
C MET A 187 3.46 11.63 8.66
N LYS A 188 3.00 10.45 9.06
CA LYS A 188 3.82 9.26 9.13
C LYS A 188 4.23 8.80 7.74
N ARG A 189 5.39 8.15 7.64
CA ARG A 189 5.84 7.43 6.46
C ARG A 189 4.82 6.38 6.02
N SER A 190 4.08 5.77 6.94
CA SER A 190 3.00 4.84 6.62
C SER A 190 1.95 5.44 5.67
N GLN A 191 1.60 6.71 5.83
CA GLN A 191 0.69 7.41 4.90
C GLN A 191 1.33 7.60 3.52
N ARG A 192 2.62 7.98 3.46
CA ARG A 192 3.37 8.07 2.18
C ARG A 192 3.42 6.73 1.47
N VAL A 193 3.70 5.65 2.20
CA VAL A 193 3.73 4.27 1.67
C VAL A 193 2.36 3.86 1.14
N LYS A 194 1.27 4.22 1.83
CA LYS A 194 -0.09 3.95 1.35
C LYS A 194 -0.36 4.62 -0.01
N VAL A 195 -0.09 5.92 -0.13
CA VAL A 195 -0.31 6.66 -1.39
C VAL A 195 0.65 6.17 -2.48
N ALA A 196 1.90 5.81 -2.13
CA ALA A 196 2.85 5.23 -3.07
C ALA A 196 2.36 3.88 -3.63
N LYS A 197 1.73 3.04 -2.80
CA LYS A 197 1.08 1.79 -3.24
C LYS A 197 -0.12 2.06 -4.15
N GLU A 198 -0.98 3.02 -3.81
CA GLU A 198 -2.10 3.45 -4.66
C GLU A 198 -1.62 3.94 -6.03
N LEU A 199 -0.56 4.75 -6.06
CA LEU A 199 0.05 5.24 -7.29
C LEU A 199 0.65 4.09 -8.12
N ASN A 200 1.39 3.19 -7.47
CA ASN A 200 1.98 2.02 -8.12
C ASN A 200 0.92 1.12 -8.75
N ALA A 201 -0.22 0.91 -8.06
CA ALA A 201 -1.35 0.15 -8.58
C ALA A 201 -1.99 0.81 -9.82
N ALA A 202 -2.15 2.15 -9.81
CA ALA A 202 -2.67 2.89 -10.95
C ALA A 202 -1.74 2.82 -12.17
N ILE A 203 -0.42 2.90 -11.96
CA ILE A 203 0.57 2.73 -13.04
C ILE A 203 0.49 1.31 -13.63
N LEU A 204 0.39 0.29 -12.78
CA LEU A 204 0.26 -1.11 -13.23
C LEU A 204 -1.02 -1.34 -14.04
N GLU A 205 -2.15 -0.83 -13.57
CA GLU A 205 -3.44 -0.93 -14.27
C GLU A 205 -3.35 -0.29 -15.67
N ASN A 206 -2.74 0.89 -15.76
CA ASN A 206 -2.55 1.58 -17.04
C ASN A 206 -1.61 0.84 -17.99
N GLN A 207 -0.58 0.18 -17.45
CA GLN A 207 0.33 -0.69 -18.22
C GLN A 207 -0.31 -2.04 -18.61
N GLY A 208 -1.58 -2.28 -18.26
CA GLY A 208 -2.30 -3.52 -18.56
C GLY A 208 -1.97 -4.68 -17.61
N TYR A 209 -1.24 -4.42 -16.53
CA TYR A 209 -1.07 -5.36 -15.43
C TYR A 209 -2.26 -5.26 -14.46
N GLY A 210 -2.42 -6.26 -13.59
CA GLY A 210 -3.41 -6.18 -12.50
C GLY A 210 -2.99 -5.12 -11.47
N MET A 211 -3.96 -4.55 -10.76
CA MET A 211 -3.72 -3.57 -9.68
C MET A 211 -2.88 -4.14 -8.51
N GLU A 212 -2.78 -5.46 -8.42
CA GLU A 212 -2.08 -6.19 -7.37
C GLU A 212 -1.48 -7.50 -7.89
N THR A 213 -0.61 -8.11 -7.08
CA THR A 213 -0.06 -9.44 -7.38
C THR A 213 -1.17 -10.49 -7.39
N LYS A 214 -1.05 -11.47 -8.29
CA LYS A 214 -1.95 -12.63 -8.29
C LYS A 214 -1.86 -13.41 -6.97
N LEU A 215 -0.69 -13.37 -6.32
CA LEU A 215 -0.48 -13.98 -5.01
C LEU A 215 -1.37 -13.33 -3.93
N SER A 216 -1.46 -12.00 -3.90
CA SER A 216 -2.36 -11.26 -3.00
C SER A 216 -3.82 -11.67 -3.21
N GLY A 217 -4.25 -11.80 -4.47
CA GLY A 217 -5.58 -12.30 -4.82
C GLY A 217 -5.83 -13.74 -4.35
N LEU A 218 -4.85 -14.63 -4.51
CA LEU A 218 -4.94 -16.02 -4.05
C LEU A 218 -4.98 -16.14 -2.52
N VAL A 219 -4.23 -15.31 -1.81
CA VAL A 219 -4.26 -15.26 -0.34
C VAL A 219 -5.63 -14.81 0.17
N ARG A 220 -6.24 -13.79 -0.46
CA ARG A 220 -7.63 -13.41 -0.14
C ARG A 220 -8.62 -14.53 -0.45
N LEU A 221 -8.47 -15.19 -1.59
CA LEU A 221 -9.35 -16.29 -1.98
C LEU A 221 -9.23 -17.47 -1.00
N MET A 222 -8.03 -17.73 -0.49
CA MET A 222 -7.79 -18.74 0.55
C MET A 222 -8.51 -18.38 1.86
N ALA A 223 -8.36 -17.14 2.35
CA ALA A 223 -9.04 -16.67 3.56
C ALA A 223 -10.57 -16.71 3.42
N TRP A 224 -11.10 -16.30 2.26
CA TRP A 224 -12.53 -16.38 1.95
C TRP A 224 -13.03 -17.83 1.85
N GLY A 225 -12.26 -18.71 1.21
CA GLY A 225 -12.61 -20.13 1.08
C GLY A 225 -12.66 -20.82 2.44
N GLU A 226 -11.69 -20.53 3.31
CA GLU A 226 -11.67 -21.00 4.72
C GLU A 226 -12.90 -20.51 5.48
N GLU A 227 -13.23 -19.22 5.41
CA GLU A 227 -14.43 -18.65 6.03
C GLU A 227 -15.70 -19.37 5.56
N LYS A 228 -15.84 -19.62 4.25
CA LYS A 228 -17.01 -20.35 3.71
C LYS A 228 -17.08 -21.80 4.16
N LEU A 229 -15.95 -22.46 4.33
CA LEU A 229 -15.90 -23.82 4.88
C LEU A 229 -16.35 -23.84 6.35
N VAL A 230 -15.93 -22.85 7.14
CA VAL A 230 -16.28 -22.75 8.57
C VAL A 230 -17.75 -22.35 8.80
N GLU A 231 -18.26 -21.37 8.05
CA GLU A 231 -19.59 -20.80 8.31
C GLU A 231 -20.74 -21.50 7.59
N GLY A 232 -20.48 -22.09 6.42
CA GLY A 232 -21.53 -22.45 5.46
C GLY A 232 -21.52 -23.89 4.96
N SER A 233 -20.61 -24.74 5.45
CA SER A 233 -20.46 -26.10 4.93
C SER A 233 -20.84 -27.18 5.95
N ASP A 234 -21.41 -28.29 5.46
CA ASP A 234 -21.58 -29.54 6.24
C ASP A 234 -20.24 -30.28 6.43
N VAL A 235 -19.11 -29.61 6.16
CA VAL A 235 -17.77 -30.17 6.24
C VAL A 235 -17.04 -29.56 7.43
N VAL A 236 -16.61 -30.40 8.36
CA VAL A 236 -15.81 -29.98 9.52
C VAL A 236 -14.34 -30.25 9.22
N ILE A 237 -13.57 -29.16 9.06
CA ILE A 237 -12.12 -29.20 8.90
C ILE A 237 -11.41 -29.10 10.27
N PRO A 238 -10.15 -29.55 10.40
CA PRO A 238 -9.39 -29.48 11.66
C PRO A 238 -9.28 -28.05 12.21
N GLU A 239 -9.36 -27.87 13.54
CA GLU A 239 -9.30 -26.54 14.19
C GLU A 239 -8.05 -25.73 13.81
N GLU A 240 -6.90 -26.39 13.61
CA GLU A 240 -5.64 -25.75 13.19
C GLU A 240 -5.72 -25.12 11.80
N GLU A 241 -6.55 -25.69 10.91
CA GLU A 241 -6.74 -25.23 9.53
C GLU A 241 -7.89 -24.24 9.39
N GLN A 242 -8.68 -24.00 10.45
CA GLN A 242 -9.84 -23.09 10.41
C GLN A 242 -9.47 -21.61 10.45
N ARG A 243 -8.21 -21.26 10.77
CA ARG A 243 -7.76 -19.86 10.86
C ARG A 243 -6.47 -19.58 10.10
N LYS A 244 -5.92 -20.58 9.42
CA LYS A 244 -4.57 -20.52 8.87
C LYS A 244 -4.50 -19.60 7.66
N GLY A 245 -5.47 -19.71 6.75
CA GLY A 245 -5.61 -18.85 5.58
C GLY A 245 -5.89 -17.41 5.98
N ARG A 246 -6.76 -17.18 6.98
CA ARG A 246 -6.99 -15.82 7.52
C ARG A 246 -5.76 -15.24 8.19
N ALA A 247 -5.06 -16.00 9.05
CA ALA A 247 -3.83 -15.53 9.68
C ALA A 247 -2.74 -15.17 8.64
N TRP A 248 -2.63 -15.94 7.56
CA TRP A 248 -1.74 -15.61 6.44
C TRP A 248 -2.18 -14.35 5.71
N ALA A 249 -3.48 -14.21 5.43
CA ALA A 249 -4.01 -13.01 4.79
C ALA A 249 -3.80 -11.76 5.64
N ASP A 250 -4.06 -11.85 6.94
CA ASP A 250 -3.81 -10.76 7.88
C ASP A 250 -2.33 -10.37 7.89
N ALA A 251 -1.41 -11.35 7.94
CA ALA A 251 0.03 -11.08 7.94
C ALA A 251 0.53 -10.46 6.62
N VAL A 252 0.03 -10.92 5.47
CA VAL A 252 0.53 -10.50 4.15
C VAL A 252 -0.14 -9.23 3.65
N LEU A 253 -1.43 -9.03 3.93
CA LEU A 253 -2.24 -7.94 3.35
C LEU A 253 -2.34 -6.70 4.23
N SER A 254 -2.19 -6.83 5.56
CA SER A 254 -2.20 -5.67 6.47
C SER A 254 -1.02 -4.73 6.26
N GLY A 255 0.04 -5.18 5.59
CA GLY A 255 1.28 -4.41 5.43
C GLY A 255 2.06 -4.24 6.73
N GLU A 256 1.65 -4.88 7.83
CA GLU A 256 2.38 -4.96 9.11
C GLU A 256 3.46 -6.05 9.09
N VAL A 257 4.23 -6.11 7.99
CA VAL A 257 5.52 -6.79 8.06
C VAL A 257 6.52 -5.70 8.38
N ASP A 258 6.73 -5.50 9.69
CA ASP A 258 7.88 -4.77 10.21
C ASP A 258 9.14 -5.40 9.60
N CYS A 259 9.77 -4.67 8.67
CA CYS A 259 11.16 -4.87 8.27
C CYS A 259 12.04 -3.89 9.06
#